data_AF-A0A261AJI6-F1
#
_entry.id   AF-A0A261AJI6-F1
#
_cell.length_a   1.000
_cell.length_b   1.000
_cell.length_c   1.000
_cell.angle_alpha   90.00
_cell.angle_beta   90.00
_cell.angle_gamma   90.00
#
_symmetry.space_group_name_H-M   'P 1'
#
loop_
_entity.id
_entity.type
_entity.pdbx_description
1 polymer ?
#
loop_
_entity_poly.entity_id
_entity_poly.type
_entity_poly.pdbx_seq_one_letter_code
_entity_poly.pdbx_strand_id
1 'polypeptide(L)'
;MILSIFALLILQFSSTLACMATNNSAGAATSSCAQPTQTDTPGVELSLVPSGSTLTATCTTQIPSQTSSVIYNDVTTSLSSISMTCLDGDYLYTTPAPTTTVPVTSVGCTAPTP
;
A
#
# COMPACT_ATOMS: atom_id res chain seq x y z
N MET A 1 -39.66 -29.34 -13.62
CA MET A 1 -40.44 -28.61 -12.60
C MET A 1 -40.63 -29.61 -11.47
N ILE A 2 -40.16 -29.46 -10.23
CA ILE A 2 -39.97 -28.31 -9.32
C ILE A 2 -38.92 -28.80 -8.28
N LEU A 3 -37.77 -28.14 -8.16
CA LEU A 3 -37.39 -27.23 -7.07
C LEU A 3 -37.25 -27.99 -5.71
N SER A 4 -36.06 -28.43 -5.31
CA SER A 4 -35.01 -27.64 -4.59
C SER A 4 -35.59 -26.84 -3.44
N ILE A 5 -35.12 -27.07 -2.20
CA ILE A 5 -34.86 -26.10 -1.10
C ILE A 5 -34.49 -26.92 0.16
N PHE A 6 -33.64 -26.36 1.02
CA PHE A 6 -33.13 -26.85 2.31
C PHE A 6 -31.71 -27.41 2.32
N ALA A 7 -30.77 -26.61 1.80
CA ALA A 7 -29.46 -26.47 2.42
C ALA A 7 -29.11 -24.99 2.44
N LEU A 8 -28.30 -24.59 3.42
CA LEU A 8 -27.73 -23.25 3.63
C LEU A 8 -28.53 -22.34 4.57
N LEU A 9 -28.64 -22.86 5.80
CA LEU A 9 -28.41 -22.10 7.02
C LEU A 9 -27.08 -21.31 6.91
N ILE A 10 -27.03 -20.13 7.52
CA ILE A 10 -25.87 -19.23 7.71
C ILE A 10 -25.73 -18.11 6.64
N LEU A 11 -26.64 -17.14 6.70
CA LEU A 11 -26.44 -15.78 6.17
C LEU A 11 -26.77 -14.78 7.28
N GLN A 12 -25.93 -14.79 8.31
CA GLN A 12 -25.97 -13.80 9.39
C GLN A 12 -24.55 -13.49 9.85
N PHE A 13 -23.75 -12.82 9.01
CA PHE A 13 -22.61 -12.04 9.47
C PHE A 13 -22.48 -10.76 8.65
N SER A 14 -23.00 -9.70 9.26
CA SER A 14 -22.34 -8.38 9.37
C SER A 14 -21.95 -7.67 8.08
N SER A 15 -22.88 -6.82 7.66
CA SER A 15 -22.75 -5.73 6.68
C SER A 15 -21.76 -4.63 7.12
N THR A 16 -20.47 -4.92 7.29
CA THR A 16 -19.45 -3.88 7.55
C THR A 16 -18.07 -4.27 7.03
N LEU A 17 -17.87 -4.36 5.71
CA LEU A 17 -16.57 -3.99 5.09
C LEU A 17 -16.70 -3.82 3.57
N ALA A 18 -17.57 -2.93 3.11
CA ALA A 18 -17.54 -2.45 1.74
C ALA A 18 -16.48 -1.36 1.61
N CYS A 19 -15.20 -1.75 1.61
CA CYS A 19 -14.11 -0.98 1.04
C CYS A 19 -12.92 -1.91 0.75
N MET A 20 -13.11 -2.85 -0.18
CA MET A 20 -11.99 -3.42 -0.92
C MET A 20 -12.22 -3.07 -2.38
N ALA A 21 -11.86 -1.83 -2.71
CA ALA A 21 -11.63 -1.46 -4.09
C ALA A 21 -10.52 -2.39 -4.62
N THR A 22 -10.89 -3.12 -5.66
CA THR A 22 -10.05 -3.93 -6.52
C THR A 22 -8.70 -3.30 -6.78
N ASN A 23 -7.60 -4.01 -6.52
CA ASN A 23 -6.47 -3.95 -7.43
C ASN A 23 -5.80 -5.32 -7.60
N ASN A 24 -5.54 -5.62 -8.86
CA ASN A 24 -5.18 -6.93 -9.38
C ASN A 24 -3.73 -7.27 -9.04
N SER A 25 -3.55 -8.39 -8.33
CA SER A 25 -2.52 -9.42 -8.54
C SER A 25 -1.11 -8.98 -9.00
N ALA A 26 -0.18 -8.97 -8.04
CA ALA A 26 1.16 -9.52 -8.26
C ALA A 26 1.48 -10.40 -7.04
N GLY A 27 1.79 -11.67 -7.28
CA GLY A 27 2.06 -12.68 -6.24
C GLY A 27 3.23 -12.26 -5.36
N ALA A 28 2.91 -11.58 -4.27
CA ALA A 28 3.84 -11.24 -3.22
C ALA A 28 4.17 -12.52 -2.46
N ALA A 29 5.45 -12.87 -2.34
CA ALA A 29 5.87 -13.69 -1.21
C ALA A 29 5.26 -13.05 0.02
N THR A 30 4.34 -13.76 0.69
CA THR A 30 3.57 -13.21 1.80
C THR A 30 4.53 -13.03 2.97
N SER A 31 5.26 -11.92 2.96
CA SER A 31 5.83 -11.37 4.16
C SER A 31 4.68 -11.26 5.16
N SER A 32 4.84 -11.79 6.36
CA SER A 32 3.80 -11.75 7.40
C SER A 32 3.50 -10.33 7.90
N CYS A 33 4.09 -9.31 7.29
CA CYS A 33 3.92 -7.92 7.66
C CYS A 33 2.58 -7.35 7.18
N ALA A 34 1.98 -6.52 8.02
CA ALA A 34 0.81 -5.75 7.65
C ALA A 34 1.18 -4.76 6.53
N GLN A 35 0.46 -4.82 5.42
CA GLN A 35 0.68 -3.88 4.33
C GLN A 35 0.30 -2.46 4.79
N PRO A 36 1.13 -1.43 4.54
CA PRO A 36 0.80 -0.07 4.92
C PRO A 36 -0.45 0.42 4.17
N THR A 37 -1.20 1.29 4.83
CA THR A 37 -2.40 1.93 4.25
C THR A 37 -1.96 2.82 3.09
N GLN A 38 -2.67 2.75 1.96
CA GLN A 38 -2.36 3.57 0.80
C GLN A 38 -3.16 4.88 0.83
N THR A 39 -2.48 6.00 0.62
CA THR A 39 -3.08 7.31 0.45
C THR A 39 -2.87 7.74 -1.00
N ASP A 40 -3.90 7.52 -1.83
CA ASP A 40 -3.87 7.87 -3.24
C ASP A 40 -4.07 9.38 -3.43
N THR A 41 -3.16 10.01 -4.17
CA THR A 41 -3.29 11.42 -4.58
C THR A 41 -3.63 11.49 -6.07
N PRO A 42 -4.60 12.31 -6.49
CA PRO A 42 -4.96 12.45 -7.89
C PRO A 42 -3.76 12.85 -8.76
N GLY A 43 -3.61 12.22 -9.94
CA GLY A 43 -2.58 12.57 -10.92
C GLY A 43 -1.21 11.91 -10.71
N VAL A 44 -1.07 11.09 -9.66
CA VAL A 44 0.13 10.29 -9.40
C VAL A 44 -0.30 8.85 -9.10
N GLU A 45 0.50 7.90 -9.58
CA GLU A 45 0.27 6.50 -9.33
C GLU A 45 1.27 5.99 -8.29
N LEU A 46 0.77 5.34 -7.24
CA LEU A 46 1.56 4.63 -6.25
C LEU A 46 1.64 3.15 -6.64
N SER A 47 2.84 2.62 -6.77
CA SER A 47 3.10 1.20 -6.97
C SER A 47 3.79 0.61 -5.75
N LEU A 48 3.17 -0.41 -5.16
CA LEU A 48 3.72 -1.21 -4.07
C LEU A 48 4.20 -2.56 -4.61
N VAL A 49 5.51 -2.80 -4.57
CA VAL A 49 6.14 -4.02 -5.10
C VAL A 49 6.82 -4.79 -3.96
N PRO A 50 6.20 -5.87 -3.45
CA PRO A 50 6.82 -6.73 -2.46
C PRO A 50 7.85 -7.68 -3.08
N SER A 51 8.98 -7.87 -2.39
CA SER A 51 10.06 -8.78 -2.77
C SER A 51 10.70 -9.40 -1.52
N GLY A 52 10.30 -10.63 -1.18
CA GLY A 52 10.75 -11.29 0.05
C GLY A 52 10.29 -10.54 1.31
N SER A 53 11.25 -10.09 2.13
CA SER A 53 10.98 -9.24 3.30
C SER A 53 10.99 -7.75 2.98
N THR A 54 11.09 -7.36 1.72
CA THR A 54 11.15 -5.95 1.32
C THR A 54 9.85 -5.53 0.65
N LEU A 55 9.38 -4.31 0.89
CA LEU A 55 8.31 -3.66 0.15
C LEU A 55 8.83 -2.35 -0.43
N THR A 56 8.79 -2.24 -1.75
CA THR A 56 9.20 -1.03 -2.45
C THR A 56 7.97 -0.20 -2.78
N ALA A 57 7.92 1.04 -2.31
CA ALA A 57 6.90 2.02 -2.69
C ALA A 57 7.49 2.97 -3.72
N THR A 58 6.85 3.09 -4.87
CA THR A 58 7.31 3.93 -5.99
C THR A 58 6.19 4.83 -6.46
N CYS A 59 6.48 6.13 -6.55
CA CYS A 59 5.59 7.13 -7.10
C CYS A 59 5.95 7.42 -8.56
N THR A 60 4.99 7.22 -9.45
CA THR A 60 5.12 7.54 -10.87
C THR A 60 4.14 8.65 -11.25
N THR A 61 4.66 9.76 -11.77
CA THR A 61 3.84 10.80 -12.38
C THR A 61 3.63 10.50 -13.86
N GLN A 62 2.43 10.74 -14.36
CA GLN A 62 2.12 10.68 -15.79
C GLN A 62 2.51 11.97 -16.53
N ILE A 63 2.94 13.01 -15.79
CA ILE A 63 3.27 14.31 -16.35
C ILE A 63 4.80 14.38 -16.60
N PRO A 64 5.24 14.60 -17.85
CA PRO A 64 6.66 14.72 -18.15
C PRO A 64 7.30 15.94 -17.46
N SER A 65 8.58 15.82 -17.13
CA SER A 65 9.39 16.85 -16.44
C SER A 65 8.94 17.20 -15.02
N GLN A 66 8.06 16.41 -14.43
CA GLN A 66 7.62 16.57 -13.05
C GLN A 66 8.15 15.43 -12.17
N THR A 67 8.35 15.71 -10.89
CA THR A 67 8.77 14.71 -9.90
C THR A 67 7.76 14.60 -8.78
N SER A 68 7.25 13.40 -8.54
CA SER A 68 6.45 13.08 -7.36
C SER A 68 7.33 12.55 -6.25
N SER A 69 6.88 12.73 -5.01
CA SER A 69 7.60 12.24 -3.84
C SER A 69 6.74 11.28 -3.03
N VAL A 70 7.38 10.31 -2.41
CA VAL A 70 6.71 9.38 -1.50
C VAL A 70 6.38 10.11 -0.21
N ILE A 71 5.16 9.87 0.29
CA ILE A 71 4.71 10.22 1.63
C ILE A 71 4.71 8.93 2.45
N TYR A 72 5.26 8.96 3.66
CA TYR A 72 5.10 7.88 4.64
C TYR A 72 4.65 8.47 5.97
N ASN A 73 3.63 7.91 6.63
CA ASN A 73 3.11 8.44 7.90
C ASN A 73 2.92 9.97 7.91
N ASP A 74 2.36 10.53 6.83
CA ASP A 74 2.18 11.97 6.61
C ASP A 74 3.47 12.81 6.46
N VAL A 75 4.65 12.16 6.42
CA VAL A 75 5.95 12.78 6.14
C VAL A 75 6.24 12.72 4.65
N THR A 76 6.41 13.89 4.03
CA THR A 76 6.83 13.98 2.62
C THR A 76 8.35 13.80 2.50
N THR A 77 8.78 12.88 1.64
CA THR A 77 10.20 12.70 1.29
C THR A 77 10.58 13.57 0.09
N SER A 78 11.87 13.60 -0.25
CA SER A 78 12.36 14.07 -1.55
C SER A 78 12.55 12.93 -2.56
N LEU A 79 12.17 11.70 -2.20
CA LEU A 79 12.42 10.51 -2.98
C LEU A 79 11.16 10.11 -3.74
N SER A 80 11.31 9.73 -5.00
CA SER A 80 10.22 9.13 -5.79
C SER A 80 10.03 7.64 -5.49
N SER A 81 10.93 7.03 -4.72
CA SER A 81 10.84 5.63 -4.31
C SER A 81 11.53 5.42 -2.96
N ILE A 82 10.93 4.58 -2.11
CA ILE A 82 11.52 4.12 -0.86
C ILE A 82 11.41 2.59 -0.77
N SER A 83 12.38 1.98 -0.11
CA SER A 83 12.37 0.56 0.22
C SER A 83 12.18 0.39 1.72
N MET A 84 11.23 -0.45 2.09
CA MET A 84 10.90 -0.78 3.48
C MET A 84 11.18 -2.24 3.74
N THR A 85 11.62 -2.56 4.96
CA THR A 85 11.93 -3.94 5.37
C THR A 85 10.93 -4.41 6.41
N CYS A 86 10.33 -5.56 6.16
CA CYS A 86 9.47 -6.28 7.10
C CYS A 86 10.29 -6.82 8.27
N LEU A 87 9.97 -6.38 9.47
CA LEU A 87 10.54 -6.88 10.73
C LEU A 87 9.42 -6.92 11.78
N ASP A 88 9.32 -8.02 12.53
CA ASP A 88 8.34 -8.19 13.61
C ASP A 88 6.86 -7.95 13.24
N GLY A 89 6.51 -8.08 11.96
CA GLY A 89 5.13 -7.88 11.48
C GLY A 89 4.83 -6.47 10.95
N ASP A 90 5.81 -5.56 11.02
CA ASP A 90 5.70 -4.20 10.50
C ASP A 90 6.73 -3.92 9.39
N TYR A 91 6.35 -3.10 8.42
CA TYR A 91 7.31 -2.55 7.45
C TYR A 91 8.04 -1.36 8.07
N LEU A 92 9.37 -1.40 8.05
CA LEU A 92 10.23 -0.37 8.60
C LEU A 92 10.97 0.38 7.49
N TYR A 93 10.99 1.71 7.56
CA TYR A 93 11.81 2.56 6.70
C TYR A 93 12.98 3.13 7.48
N THR A 94 14.20 3.04 6.93
CA THR A 94 15.38 3.67 7.51
C THR A 94 15.63 5.00 6.80
N THR A 95 15.45 6.10 7.52
CA THR A 95 15.62 7.45 6.97
C THR A 95 17.10 7.73 6.66
N PRO A 96 17.43 8.56 5.65
CA PRO A 96 18.81 8.84 5.29
C PRO A 96 19.54 9.69 6.34
N ALA A 97 18.87 10.73 6.87
CA ALA A 97 19.44 11.65 7.86
C ALA A 97 18.34 12.37 8.66
N PRO A 98 18.37 12.36 10.01
CA PRO A 98 19.16 11.43 10.83
C PRO A 98 18.81 9.98 10.49
N THR A 99 19.75 9.04 10.67
CA THR A 99 19.50 7.63 10.37
C THR A 99 18.66 7.02 11.48
N THR A 100 17.34 6.95 11.25
CA THR A 100 16.37 6.41 12.19
C THR A 100 15.48 5.40 11.48
N THR A 101 15.16 4.32 12.17
CA THR A 101 14.23 3.31 11.65
C THR A 101 12.85 3.62 12.20
N VAL A 102 11.88 3.78 11.31
CA VAL A 102 10.49 4.13 11.65
C VAL A 102 9.53 3.08 11.10
N PRO A 103 8.51 2.65 11.88
CA PRO A 103 7.46 1.81 11.35
C PRO A 103 6.60 2.59 10.38
N VAL A 104 6.29 2.02 9.23
CA VAL A 104 5.49 2.63 8.18
C VAL A 104 4.10 2.01 8.19
N THR A 105 3.11 2.79 8.62
CA THR A 105 1.71 2.39 8.71
C THR A 105 0.88 2.97 7.56
N SER A 106 1.36 4.03 6.92
CA SER A 106 0.78 4.60 5.70
C SER A 106 1.84 4.99 4.69
N VAL A 107 1.50 4.87 3.41
CA VAL A 107 2.31 5.28 2.25
C VAL A 107 1.44 5.94 1.20
N GLY A 108 1.97 6.96 0.54
CA GLY A 108 1.27 7.72 -0.48
C GLY A 108 2.23 8.41 -1.43
N CYS A 109 1.67 9.16 -2.37
CA CYS A 109 2.44 10.01 -3.26
C CYS A 109 1.97 11.45 -3.15
N THR A 110 2.88 12.41 -3.21
CA THR A 110 2.52 13.81 -3.41
C THR A 110 2.30 14.09 -4.89
N ALA A 111 1.33 14.96 -5.19
CA ALA A 111 1.21 15.56 -6.50
C ALA A 111 2.55 16.24 -6.86
N PRO A 112 3.00 16.12 -8.11
CA PRO A 112 4.21 16.79 -8.50
C PRO A 112 4.05 18.30 -8.40
N THR A 113 5.10 18.97 -7.94
CA THR A 113 5.22 20.42 -8.03
C THR A 113 5.85 20.80 -9.38
N PRO A 114 5.27 21.78 -10.10
CA PRO A 114 5.78 22.26 -11.38
C PRO A 114 7.11 23.02 -11.27
#